data_AF-A0A1M6LJG6-F1
#
_entry.id   AF-A0A1M6LJG6-F1
#
_cell.length_a   1.000
_cell.length_b   1.000
_cell.length_c   1.000
_cell.angle_alpha   90.00
_cell.angle_beta   90.00
_cell.angle_gamma   90.00
#
_symmetry.space_group_name_H-M   'P 1'
#
loop_
_entity.id
_entity.type
_entity.pdbx_description
1 polymer ?
#
loop_
_entity_poly.entity_id
_entity_poly.type
_entity_poly.pdbx_seq_one_letter_code
_entity_poly.pdbx_strand_id
1 'polypeptide(L)'
;MARAALSQKLRFEVFKRDSFTCQYCGRKAPEVILQCDHVKPVVAGGDADILNLITSCFDCNSGKGGRELIDRAVLTKQLDQIAELAERRDQIEMMIAWRDELQRLSTDTLDRVVERLERNGFTLNDAGRNDVRKWLKKYTVADVLQAAEESFSNYLEYESGAPTSKSWNKAFTKIPAFCSIQKQEAEKPYIRKLLYIQGIIRKRARAPRYSCVAYLEHLHLCGFSLEEIESDAKGMRMGDLASFEKPYDDWLEKNGKQF
;
A
#
# COMPACT_ATOMS: atom_id res chain seq x y z
N MET A 1 -46.83 15.77 -23.80
CA MET A 1 -46.00 15.83 -22.58
C MET A 1 -45.12 17.07 -22.65
N ALA A 2 -45.01 17.83 -21.56
CA ALA A 2 -44.19 19.04 -21.52
C ALA A 2 -42.69 18.67 -21.66
N ARG A 3 -41.95 19.42 -22.49
CA ARG A 3 -40.50 19.22 -22.68
C ARG A 3 -39.78 19.52 -21.36
N ALA A 4 -39.08 18.53 -20.80
CA ALA A 4 -38.18 18.77 -19.68
C ALA A 4 -37.03 19.69 -20.13
N ALA A 5 -36.71 20.70 -19.32
CA ALA A 5 -35.62 21.61 -19.64
C ALA A 5 -34.27 20.89 -19.49
N LEU A 6 -33.41 20.97 -20.51
CA LEU A 6 -32.05 20.45 -20.45
C LEU A 6 -31.24 21.22 -19.40
N SER A 7 -30.41 20.51 -18.62
CA SER A 7 -29.52 21.14 -17.63
C SER A 7 -28.49 22.05 -18.33
N GLN A 8 -28.06 23.12 -17.65
CA GLN A 8 -27.04 24.02 -18.21
C GLN A 8 -25.72 23.29 -18.51
N LYS A 9 -25.33 22.33 -17.64
CA LYS A 9 -24.13 21.50 -17.83
C LYS A 9 -24.22 20.68 -19.12
N LEU A 10 -25.33 19.97 -19.33
CA LEU A 10 -25.54 19.15 -20.53
C LEU A 10 -25.55 20.01 -21.80
N ARG A 11 -26.21 21.17 -21.77
CA ARG A 11 -26.19 22.12 -22.91
C ARG A 11 -24.78 22.57 -23.26
N PHE A 12 -23.99 22.91 -22.24
CA PHE A 12 -22.60 23.31 -22.42
C PHE A 12 -21.73 22.16 -22.96
N GLU A 13 -21.92 20.94 -22.48
CA GLU A 13 -21.21 19.75 -22.97
C GLU A 13 -21.52 19.46 -24.45
N VAL A 14 -22.80 19.55 -24.86
CA VAL A 14 -23.22 19.42 -26.27
C VAL A 14 -22.55 20.50 -27.13
N PHE A 15 -22.58 21.76 -26.69
CA PHE A 15 -21.93 22.86 -27.43
C PHE A 15 -20.42 22.70 -27.52
N LYS A 16 -19.76 22.29 -26.44
CA LYS A 16 -18.31 22.07 -26.40
C LYS A 16 -17.90 20.96 -27.35
N ARG A 17 -18.60 19.82 -27.30
CA ARG A 17 -18.40 18.66 -28.19
C ARG A 17 -18.51 19.05 -29.67
N ASP A 18 -19.50 19.87 -29.98
CA ASP A 18 -19.78 20.35 -31.33
C ASP A 18 -18.99 21.60 -31.72
N SER A 19 -18.00 21.99 -30.90
CA SER A 19 -17.15 23.16 -31.12
C SER A 19 -17.94 24.45 -31.36
N PHE A 20 -19.03 24.64 -30.63
CA PHE A 20 -19.92 25.81 -30.71
C PHE A 20 -20.35 26.13 -32.16
N THR A 21 -20.64 25.07 -32.93
CA THR A 21 -20.95 25.15 -34.35
C THR A 21 -22.28 24.45 -34.63
N CYS A 22 -23.17 25.05 -35.43
CA CYS A 22 -24.39 24.41 -35.89
C CYS A 22 -24.03 23.18 -36.74
N GLN A 23 -24.51 22.01 -36.34
CA GLN A 23 -24.23 20.74 -37.00
C GLN A 23 -24.97 20.55 -38.33
N TYR A 24 -25.96 21.39 -38.61
CA TYR A 24 -26.71 21.34 -39.86
C TYR A 24 -26.14 22.26 -40.95
N CYS A 25 -25.69 23.47 -40.60
CA CYS A 25 -25.24 24.47 -41.58
C CYS A 25 -23.82 25.00 -41.37
N GLY A 26 -23.11 24.58 -40.32
CA GLY A 26 -21.74 25.00 -40.05
C GLY A 26 -21.56 26.42 -39.49
N ARG A 27 -22.64 27.22 -39.36
CA ARG A 27 -22.59 28.57 -38.75
C ARG A 27 -22.27 28.50 -37.25
N LYS A 28 -21.54 29.49 -36.73
CA LYS A 28 -21.03 29.52 -35.33
C LYS A 28 -21.57 30.71 -34.53
N ALA A 29 -21.51 30.63 -33.21
CA ALA A 29 -21.72 31.80 -32.37
C ALA A 29 -20.55 32.81 -32.53
N PRO A 30 -20.79 34.14 -32.48
CA PRO A 30 -22.06 34.81 -32.19
C PRO A 30 -22.94 35.09 -33.42
N GLU A 31 -22.53 34.71 -34.63
CA GLU A 31 -23.26 35.01 -35.89
C GLU A 31 -24.68 34.42 -35.90
N VAL A 32 -24.88 33.31 -35.18
CA VAL A 32 -26.17 32.67 -35.01
C VAL A 32 -26.43 32.31 -33.55
N ILE A 33 -27.71 32.32 -33.17
CA ILE A 33 -28.14 31.83 -31.86
C ILE A 33 -28.12 30.30 -31.88
N LEU A 34 -27.26 29.70 -31.05
CA LEU A 34 -27.13 28.25 -30.92
C LEU A 34 -28.08 27.67 -29.85
N GLN A 35 -28.61 26.49 -30.13
CA GLN A 35 -29.52 25.74 -29.28
C GLN A 35 -29.17 24.25 -29.34
N CYS A 36 -29.59 23.50 -28.33
CA CYS A 36 -29.52 22.04 -28.37
C CYS A 36 -30.79 21.52 -29.05
N ASP A 37 -30.62 20.67 -30.06
CA ASP A 37 -31.69 20.00 -30.78
C ASP A 37 -31.56 18.48 -30.63
N HIS A 38 -32.71 17.79 -30.58
CA HIS A 38 -32.76 16.34 -30.45
C HIS A 38 -32.75 15.71 -31.83
N VAL A 39 -31.75 14.88 -32.14
CA VAL A 39 -31.64 14.17 -33.42
C VAL A 39 -32.93 13.39 -33.68
N LYS A 40 -33.30 12.49 -32.77
CA LYS A 40 -34.63 11.88 -32.67
C LYS A 40 -35.56 12.84 -31.93
N PRO A 41 -36.62 13.37 -32.56
CA PRO A 41 -37.50 14.33 -31.91
C PRO A 41 -38.19 13.77 -30.66
N VAL A 42 -38.45 14.61 -29.67
CA VAL A 42 -39.19 14.25 -28.44
C VAL A 42 -40.56 13.64 -28.75
N VAL A 43 -41.25 14.15 -29.79
CA VAL A 43 -42.56 13.61 -30.23
C VAL A 43 -42.47 12.18 -30.78
N ALA A 44 -41.29 11.76 -31.24
CA ALA A 44 -40.99 10.40 -31.68
C ALA A 44 -40.32 9.57 -30.56
N GLY A 45 -40.28 10.09 -29.32
CA GLY A 45 -39.69 9.41 -28.16
C GLY A 45 -38.17 9.54 -28.04
N GLY A 46 -37.56 10.58 -28.60
CA GLY A 46 -36.15 10.89 -28.34
C GLY A 46 -35.92 11.40 -26.92
N ASP A 47 -34.86 10.91 -26.29
CA ASP A 47 -34.45 11.27 -24.93
C ASP A 47 -33.48 12.46 -24.92
N ALA A 48 -33.14 12.92 -23.72
CA ALA A 48 -32.17 13.99 -23.49
C ALA A 48 -30.74 13.44 -23.31
N ASP A 49 -30.43 12.25 -23.84
CA ASP A 49 -29.06 11.73 -23.80
C ASP A 49 -28.16 12.59 -24.70
N ILE A 50 -26.90 12.78 -24.29
CA ILE A 50 -25.94 13.56 -25.06
C ILE A 50 -25.74 12.99 -26.48
N LEU A 51 -25.89 11.68 -26.66
CA LEU A 51 -25.84 11.02 -27.96
C LEU A 51 -27.02 11.42 -28.86
N ASN A 52 -28.19 11.71 -28.29
CA ASN A 52 -29.37 12.17 -29.04
C ASN A 52 -29.43 13.70 -29.20
N LEU A 53 -28.51 14.46 -28.61
CA LEU A 53 -28.47 15.92 -28.69
C LEU A 53 -27.37 16.41 -29.62
N ILE A 54 -27.64 17.47 -30.38
CA ILE A 54 -26.65 18.19 -31.19
C ILE A 54 -26.84 19.71 -31.08
N THR A 55 -25.82 20.45 -31.47
CA THR A 55 -25.83 21.91 -31.58
C THR A 55 -26.46 22.31 -32.90
N SER A 56 -27.51 23.13 -32.86
CA SER A 56 -28.17 23.69 -34.05
C SER A 56 -28.33 25.20 -33.89
N CYS A 57 -28.37 25.94 -34.99
CA CYS A 57 -28.80 27.33 -34.94
C CYS A 57 -30.33 27.41 -34.92
N PHE A 58 -30.86 28.52 -34.41
CA PHE A 58 -32.30 28.76 -34.32
C PHE A 58 -33.02 28.50 -35.66
N ASP A 59 -32.48 28.99 -36.79
CA ASP A 59 -33.08 28.82 -38.12
C ASP A 59 -33.17 27.34 -38.53
N CYS A 60 -32.08 26.58 -38.37
CA CYS A 60 -32.03 25.17 -38.73
C CYS A 60 -32.94 24.34 -37.83
N ASN A 61 -32.92 24.60 -36.52
CA ASN A 61 -33.78 23.93 -35.54
C ASN A 61 -35.27 24.17 -35.85
N SER A 62 -35.63 25.42 -36.16
CA SER A 62 -37.00 25.80 -36.51
C SER A 62 -37.43 25.19 -37.85
N GLY A 63 -36.53 25.15 -38.83
CA GLY A 63 -36.78 24.53 -40.14
C GLY A 63 -36.93 23.00 -40.11
N LYS A 64 -36.26 22.32 -39.18
CA LYS A 64 -36.38 20.87 -38.95
C LYS A 64 -37.76 20.50 -38.39
N GLY A 65 -38.26 21.27 -37.43
CA GLY A 65 -39.53 21.00 -36.76
C GLY A 65 -39.58 19.61 -36.09
N GLY A 66 -40.63 18.83 -36.35
CA GLY A 66 -40.82 17.48 -35.79
C GLY A 66 -40.19 16.35 -36.62
N ARG A 67 -39.36 16.65 -37.61
CA ARG A 67 -38.75 15.65 -38.50
C ARG A 67 -37.41 15.20 -37.95
N GLU A 68 -37.13 13.91 -38.07
CA GLU A 68 -35.80 13.36 -37.80
C GLU A 68 -34.90 13.67 -39.00
N LEU A 69 -33.77 14.34 -38.76
CA LEU A 69 -32.77 14.63 -39.78
C LEU A 69 -31.55 13.75 -39.50
N ILE A 70 -31.53 12.57 -40.12
CA ILE A 70 -30.37 11.69 -40.10
C ILE A 70 -29.45 12.14 -41.24
N ASP A 71 -28.54 13.08 -40.94
CA ASP A 71 -27.45 13.41 -41.86
C ASP A 71 -26.24 12.49 -41.56
N ARG A 72 -25.51 12.10 -42.60
CA ARG A 72 -24.29 11.30 -42.52
C ARG A 72 -23.26 11.90 -41.56
N ALA A 73 -23.17 13.24 -41.53
CA ALA A 73 -22.27 13.95 -40.61
C ALA A 73 -22.65 13.77 -39.13
N VAL A 74 -23.95 13.67 -38.81
CA VAL A 74 -24.44 13.45 -37.44
C VAL A 74 -24.14 12.01 -37.01
N LEU A 75 -24.39 11.04 -37.89
CA LEU A 75 -24.10 9.63 -37.64
C LEU A 75 -22.60 9.38 -37.38
N THR A 76 -21.70 9.95 -38.20
CA THR A 76 -20.26 9.79 -37.99
C THR A 76 -19.82 10.27 -36.61
N LYS A 77 -20.33 11.42 -36.15
CA LYS A 77 -19.98 11.95 -34.82
C LYS A 77 -20.55 11.11 -33.67
N GLN A 78 -21.73 10.54 -33.83
CA GLN A 78 -22.29 9.60 -32.85
C GLN A 78 -21.43 8.33 -32.77
N LEU A 79 -20.99 7.80 -33.92
CA LEU A 79 -20.09 6.64 -33.98
C LEU A 79 -18.73 6.92 -33.33
N ASP A 80 -18.13 8.08 -33.59
CA ASP A 80 -16.86 8.49 -32.97
C ASP A 80 -17.00 8.60 -31.44
N GLN A 81 -18.11 9.18 -30.95
CA GLN A 81 -18.40 9.26 -29.51
C GLN A 81 -18.60 7.88 -28.88
N ILE A 82 -19.30 6.97 -29.57
CA ILE A 82 -19.48 5.60 -29.10
C ILE A 82 -18.13 4.87 -29.05
N ALA A 83 -17.28 5.06 -30.07
CA ALA A 83 -15.94 4.48 -30.10
C ALA A 83 -15.07 5.01 -28.95
N GLU A 84 -15.08 6.32 -28.69
CA GLU A 84 -14.37 6.93 -27.57
C GLU A 84 -14.89 6.42 -26.22
N LEU A 85 -16.22 6.28 -26.06
CA LEU A 85 -16.82 5.72 -24.85
C LEU A 85 -16.49 4.24 -24.66
N ALA A 86 -16.45 3.46 -25.74
CA ALA A 86 -16.03 2.06 -25.72
C ALA A 86 -14.55 1.95 -25.30
N GLU A 87 -13.66 2.77 -25.87
CA GLU A 87 -12.25 2.79 -25.47
C GLU A 87 -12.08 3.15 -23.98
N ARG A 88 -12.81 4.17 -23.50
CA ARG A 88 -12.81 4.52 -22.07
C ARG A 88 -13.31 3.38 -21.19
N ARG A 89 -14.35 2.66 -21.62
CA ARG A 89 -14.87 1.49 -20.92
C ARG A 89 -13.81 0.40 -20.85
N ASP A 90 -13.18 0.07 -21.97
CA ASP A 90 -12.14 -0.96 -22.04
C ASP A 90 -10.95 -0.59 -21.15
N GLN A 91 -10.56 0.69 -21.11
CA GLN A 91 -9.54 1.20 -20.19
C GLN A 91 -9.94 0.99 -18.72
N ILE A 92 -11.17 1.31 -18.33
CA ILE A 92 -11.67 1.10 -16.95
C ILE A 92 -11.71 -0.39 -16.60
N GLU A 93 -12.24 -1.23 -17.49
CA GLU A 93 -12.28 -2.69 -17.29
C GLU A 93 -10.88 -3.26 -17.12
N MET A 94 -9.90 -2.80 -17.92
CA MET A 94 -8.51 -3.20 -17.78
C MET A 94 -7.88 -2.73 -16.47
N MET A 95 -8.16 -1.51 -16.02
CA MET A 95 -7.68 -1.02 -14.71
C MET A 95 -8.23 -1.85 -13.55
N ILE A 96 -9.52 -2.25 -13.62
CA ILE A 96 -10.15 -3.12 -12.61
C ILE A 96 -9.50 -4.50 -12.63
N ALA A 97 -9.36 -5.12 -13.81
CA ALA A 97 -8.74 -6.42 -13.96
C ALA A 97 -7.30 -6.45 -13.42
N TRP A 98 -6.52 -5.39 -13.69
CA TRP A 98 -5.16 -5.27 -13.18
C TRP A 98 -5.12 -5.16 -11.65
N ARG A 99 -6.03 -4.36 -11.06
CA ARG A 99 -6.17 -4.26 -9.60
C ARG A 99 -6.52 -5.60 -8.97
N ASP A 100 -7.48 -6.32 -9.54
CA ASP A 100 -7.92 -7.63 -9.03
C ASP A 100 -6.79 -8.65 -9.08
N GLU A 101 -5.99 -8.65 -10.15
CA GLU A 101 -4.83 -9.53 -10.27
C GLU A 101 -3.74 -9.19 -9.24
N LEU A 102 -3.46 -7.91 -9.00
CA LEU A 102 -2.54 -7.51 -7.92
C LEU A 102 -3.05 -7.94 -6.54
N GLN A 103 -4.35 -7.83 -6.28
CA GLN A 103 -4.95 -8.29 -5.03
C GLN A 103 -4.88 -9.82 -4.89
N ARG A 104 -5.09 -10.55 -5.99
CA ARG A 104 -4.92 -12.00 -6.04
C ARG A 104 -3.49 -12.40 -5.71
N LEU A 105 -2.49 -11.77 -6.35
CA LEU A 105 -1.07 -12.02 -6.05
C LEU A 105 -0.72 -11.76 -4.58
N SER A 106 -1.22 -10.68 -4.01
CA SER A 106 -1.03 -10.38 -2.59
C SER A 106 -1.68 -11.42 -1.67
N THR A 107 -2.84 -11.95 -2.07
CA THR A 107 -3.57 -12.95 -1.29
C THR A 107 -2.88 -14.31 -1.38
N ASP A 108 -2.51 -14.76 -2.58
CA ASP A 108 -1.75 -15.99 -2.81
C ASP A 108 -0.40 -15.96 -2.08
N THR A 109 0.29 -14.82 -2.11
CA THR A 109 1.55 -14.66 -1.36
C THR A 109 1.33 -14.82 0.15
N LEU A 110 0.29 -14.18 0.71
CA LEU A 110 -0.04 -14.33 2.13
C LEU A 110 -0.35 -15.78 2.48
N ASP A 111 -1.15 -16.44 1.67
CA ASP A 111 -1.61 -17.81 1.91
C ASP A 111 -0.41 -18.78 1.88
N ARG A 112 0.48 -18.67 0.88
CA ARG A 112 1.72 -19.46 0.81
C ARG A 112 2.64 -19.24 2.01
N VAL A 113 2.77 -18.00 2.48
CA VAL A 113 3.59 -17.70 3.66
C VAL A 113 2.95 -18.29 4.92
N VAL A 114 1.63 -18.14 5.09
CA VAL A 114 0.89 -18.71 6.21
C VAL A 114 1.03 -20.23 6.24
N GLU A 115 0.80 -20.91 5.13
CA GLU A 115 0.99 -22.38 5.00
C GLU A 115 2.38 -22.82 5.42
N ARG A 116 3.41 -22.01 5.13
CA ARG A 116 4.80 -22.33 5.50
C ARG A 116 5.10 -22.11 6.99
N LEU A 117 4.38 -21.20 7.64
CA LEU A 117 4.48 -20.93 9.07
C LEU A 117 3.69 -21.92 9.92
N GLU A 118 2.61 -22.46 9.38
CA GLU A 118 1.86 -23.55 10.00
C GLU A 118 2.74 -24.80 10.08
N ARG A 119 2.97 -25.31 11.29
CA ARG A 119 3.83 -26.47 11.56
C ARG A 119 3.17 -27.41 12.54
N ASN A 120 3.33 -28.71 12.32
CA ASN A 120 2.99 -29.78 13.28
C ASN A 120 1.60 -29.63 13.93
N GLY A 121 0.59 -29.24 13.14
CA GLY A 121 -0.81 -29.12 13.59
C GLY A 121 -1.22 -27.76 14.15
N PHE A 122 -0.35 -26.75 14.19
CA PHE A 122 -0.72 -25.39 14.55
C PHE A 122 -1.13 -24.58 13.32
N THR A 123 -2.37 -24.10 13.34
CA THR A 123 -2.94 -23.24 12.30
C THR A 123 -3.09 -21.81 12.79
N LEU A 124 -2.99 -20.87 11.86
CA LEU A 124 -3.12 -19.44 12.10
C LEU A 124 -4.58 -19.02 12.01
N ASN A 125 -5.10 -18.45 13.10
CA ASN A 125 -6.39 -17.77 13.07
C ASN A 125 -6.32 -16.43 12.31
N ASP A 126 -7.46 -15.76 12.15
CA ASP A 126 -7.54 -14.49 11.41
C ASP A 126 -6.63 -13.39 11.97
N ALA A 127 -6.43 -13.36 13.28
CA ALA A 127 -5.53 -12.40 13.91
C ALA A 127 -4.07 -12.69 13.51
N GLY A 128 -3.65 -13.96 13.56
CA GLY A 128 -2.33 -14.40 13.11
C GLY A 128 -2.09 -14.13 11.63
N ARG A 129 -3.06 -14.45 10.76
CA ARG A 129 -3.00 -14.11 9.33
C ARG A 129 -2.86 -12.61 9.11
N ASN A 130 -3.58 -11.80 9.89
CA ASN A 130 -3.47 -10.34 9.81
C ASN A 130 -2.11 -9.82 10.28
N ASP A 131 -1.47 -10.47 11.25
CA ASP A 131 -0.11 -10.11 11.66
C ASP A 131 0.90 -10.44 10.57
N VAL A 132 0.82 -11.62 9.95
CA VAL A 132 1.66 -11.97 8.78
C VAL A 132 1.47 -10.94 7.65
N ARG A 133 0.22 -10.54 7.36
CA ARG A 133 -0.08 -9.49 6.37
C ARG A 133 0.61 -8.17 6.72
N LYS A 134 0.65 -7.77 8.00
CA LYS A 134 1.36 -6.54 8.43
C LYS A 134 2.87 -6.69 8.28
N TRP A 135 3.42 -7.88 8.49
CA TRP A 135 4.85 -8.14 8.33
C TRP A 135 5.27 -8.06 6.85
N LEU A 136 4.48 -8.64 5.94
CA LEU A 136 4.72 -8.59 4.50
C LEU A 136 4.61 -7.18 3.89
N LYS A 137 4.03 -6.21 4.62
CA LYS A 137 4.09 -4.78 4.25
C LYS A 137 5.43 -4.12 4.60
N LYS A 138 6.21 -4.70 5.52
CA LYS A 138 7.45 -4.12 6.08
C LYS A 138 8.70 -4.90 5.69
N TYR A 139 8.55 -6.19 5.42
CA TYR A 139 9.62 -7.15 5.18
C TYR A 139 9.30 -7.97 3.94
N THR A 140 10.33 -8.46 3.26
CA THR A 140 10.15 -9.35 2.11
C THR A 140 9.67 -10.73 2.57
N VAL A 141 9.16 -11.53 1.63
CA VAL A 141 8.81 -12.94 1.90
C VAL A 141 10.02 -13.71 2.42
N ALA A 142 11.20 -13.48 1.85
CA ALA A 142 12.43 -14.13 2.27
C ALA A 142 12.78 -13.81 3.73
N ASP A 143 12.71 -12.52 4.11
CA ASP A 143 12.97 -12.07 5.49
C ASP A 143 12.04 -12.77 6.48
N VAL A 144 10.74 -12.83 6.17
CA VAL A 144 9.74 -13.45 7.08
C VAL A 144 9.98 -14.95 7.21
N LEU A 145 10.25 -15.65 6.11
CA LEU A 145 10.48 -17.10 6.15
C LEU A 145 11.79 -17.46 6.86
N GLN A 146 12.87 -16.70 6.62
CA GLN A 146 14.15 -16.90 7.30
C GLN A 146 14.02 -16.60 8.81
N ALA A 147 13.39 -15.47 9.14
CA ALA A 147 13.12 -15.09 10.53
C ALA A 147 12.26 -16.13 11.26
N ALA A 148 11.31 -16.75 10.55
CA ALA A 148 10.50 -17.83 11.10
C ALA A 148 11.33 -19.07 11.42
N GLU A 149 12.23 -19.50 10.53
CA GLU A 149 13.12 -20.63 10.80
C GLU A 149 14.01 -20.36 12.02
N GLU A 150 14.63 -19.19 12.08
CA GLU A 150 15.47 -18.78 13.22
C GLU A 150 14.65 -18.74 14.52
N SER A 151 13.44 -18.17 14.47
CA SER A 151 12.58 -18.08 15.66
C SER A 151 12.12 -19.46 16.12
N PHE A 152 11.69 -20.32 15.19
CA PHE A 152 11.23 -21.66 15.51
C PHE A 152 12.34 -22.54 16.06
N SER A 153 13.54 -22.49 15.47
CA SER A 153 14.72 -23.20 15.97
C SER A 153 15.12 -22.76 17.39
N ASN A 154 14.89 -21.49 17.75
CA ASN A 154 15.30 -20.94 19.05
C ASN A 154 14.26 -21.12 20.16
N TYR A 155 12.98 -21.23 19.81
CA TYR A 155 11.90 -21.11 20.79
C TYR A 155 10.92 -22.29 20.83
N LEU A 156 10.88 -23.17 19.83
CA LEU A 156 9.99 -24.34 19.89
C LEU A 156 10.49 -25.37 20.90
N GLU A 157 9.58 -25.81 21.76
CA GLU A 157 9.78 -26.87 22.72
C GLU A 157 8.84 -28.02 22.34
N TYR A 158 9.34 -29.25 22.31
CA TYR A 158 8.59 -30.41 21.84
C TYR A 158 8.18 -31.31 23.00
N GLU A 159 6.90 -31.69 23.02
CA GLU A 159 6.33 -32.68 23.93
C GLU A 159 5.59 -33.72 23.09
N SER A 160 5.85 -35.02 23.33
CA SER A 160 5.23 -36.13 22.60
C SER A 160 5.34 -36.04 21.06
N GLY A 161 6.43 -35.46 20.56
CA GLY A 161 6.69 -35.32 19.12
C GLY A 161 6.03 -34.10 18.45
N ALA A 162 5.33 -33.24 19.20
CA ALA A 162 4.73 -32.01 18.69
C ALA A 162 5.18 -30.78 19.50
N PRO A 163 5.26 -29.59 18.89
CA PRO A 163 5.57 -28.38 19.63
C PRO A 163 4.46 -28.02 20.62
N THR A 164 4.82 -27.47 21.78
CA THR A 164 3.83 -27.00 22.75
C THR A 164 3.16 -25.72 22.26
N SER A 165 1.86 -25.53 22.53
CA SER A 165 1.14 -24.31 22.15
C SER A 165 1.79 -23.03 22.70
N LYS A 166 2.33 -23.10 23.91
CA LYS A 166 3.03 -21.98 24.55
C LYS A 166 4.33 -21.63 23.82
N SER A 167 5.14 -22.62 23.48
CA SER A 167 6.40 -22.40 22.75
C SER A 167 6.15 -21.92 21.32
N TRP A 168 5.12 -22.45 20.66
CA TRP A 168 4.71 -22.03 19.33
C TRP A 168 4.28 -20.56 19.31
N ASN A 169 3.38 -20.15 20.22
CA ASN A 169 2.94 -18.74 20.31
C ASN A 169 4.12 -17.80 20.62
N LYS A 170 5.01 -18.21 21.52
CA LYS A 170 6.24 -17.46 21.81
C LYS A 170 7.13 -17.33 20.56
N ALA A 171 7.33 -18.41 19.82
CA ALA A 171 8.17 -18.40 18.62
C ALA A 171 7.53 -17.53 17.51
N PHE A 172 6.24 -17.68 17.25
CA PHE A 172 5.52 -16.89 16.25
C PHE A 172 5.59 -15.39 16.54
N THR A 173 5.34 -14.98 17.79
CA THR A 173 5.40 -13.56 18.19
C THR A 173 6.80 -12.95 18.14
N LYS A 174 7.85 -13.77 18.06
CA LYS A 174 9.24 -13.32 17.95
C LYS A 174 9.73 -13.11 16.52
N ILE A 175 9.01 -13.61 15.50
CA ILE A 175 9.38 -13.49 14.08
C ILE A 175 9.71 -12.04 13.67
N PRO A 176 8.88 -11.02 14.00
CA PRO A 176 9.17 -9.64 13.60
C PRO A 176 10.46 -9.07 14.20
N ALA A 177 10.88 -9.56 15.37
CA ALA A 177 12.12 -9.15 15.99
C ALA A 177 13.33 -9.68 15.19
N PHE A 178 13.27 -10.93 14.70
CA PHE A 178 14.30 -11.48 13.81
C PHE A 178 14.34 -10.77 12.46
N CYS A 179 13.18 -10.46 11.84
CA CYS A 179 13.15 -9.65 10.61
C CYS A 179 13.86 -8.29 10.81
N SER A 180 13.61 -7.63 11.95
CA SER A 180 14.24 -6.35 12.28
C SER A 180 15.75 -6.48 12.49
N ILE A 181 16.21 -7.57 13.12
CA ILE A 181 17.63 -7.85 13.31
C ILE A 181 18.31 -8.11 11.96
N GLN A 182 17.75 -8.98 11.11
CA GLN A 182 18.29 -9.28 9.78
C GLN A 182 18.45 -8.00 8.94
N LYS A 183 17.47 -7.10 8.99
CA LYS A 183 17.56 -5.81 8.32
C LYS A 183 18.67 -4.91 8.88
N GLN A 184 18.83 -4.87 10.20
CA GLN A 184 19.89 -4.10 10.85
C GLN A 184 21.28 -4.68 10.57
N GLU A 185 21.42 -6.00 10.41
CA GLU A 185 22.71 -6.64 10.14
C GLU A 185 23.35 -6.17 8.83
N ALA A 186 22.54 -5.80 7.84
CA ALA A 186 23.03 -5.25 6.58
C ALA A 186 23.80 -3.93 6.78
N GLU A 187 23.40 -3.12 7.75
CA GLU A 187 24.04 -1.84 8.09
C GLU A 187 25.04 -1.97 9.24
N LYS A 188 24.78 -2.90 10.17
CA LYS A 188 25.49 -3.09 11.44
C LYS A 188 25.79 -4.58 11.64
N PRO A 189 26.85 -5.12 11.02
CA PRO A 189 27.19 -6.55 11.14
C PRO A 189 27.41 -7.04 12.59
N TYR A 190 27.71 -6.12 13.50
CA TYR A 190 27.94 -6.38 14.93
C TYR A 190 26.65 -6.44 15.78
N ILE A 191 25.46 -6.16 15.22
CA ILE A 191 24.22 -5.98 16.00
C ILE A 191 23.83 -7.22 16.83
N ARG A 192 24.02 -8.44 16.29
CA ARG A 192 23.75 -9.69 17.03
C ARG A 192 24.64 -9.82 18.26
N LYS A 193 25.92 -9.41 18.15
CA LYS A 193 26.87 -9.44 19.26
C LYS A 193 26.46 -8.47 20.35
N LEU A 194 26.05 -7.25 19.99
CA LEU A 194 25.52 -6.27 20.94
C LEU A 194 24.26 -6.77 21.66
N LEU A 195 23.33 -7.39 20.94
CA LEU A 195 22.12 -7.98 21.52
C LEU A 195 22.43 -9.14 22.47
N TYR A 196 23.44 -9.95 22.14
CA TYR A 196 23.95 -11.00 23.02
C TYR A 196 24.52 -10.45 24.33
N ILE A 197 25.38 -9.44 24.24
CA ILE A 197 25.96 -8.76 25.41
C ILE A 197 24.87 -8.13 26.27
N GLN A 198 23.90 -7.43 25.65
CA GLN A 198 22.71 -6.93 26.33
C GLN A 198 21.96 -8.04 27.07
N GLY A 199 21.85 -9.23 26.48
CA GLY A 199 21.24 -10.40 27.10
C GLY A 199 21.95 -10.85 28.37
N ILE A 200 23.30 -10.79 28.41
CA ILE A 200 24.10 -11.08 29.60
C ILE A 200 23.80 -10.05 30.70
N ILE A 201 23.85 -8.77 30.37
CA ILE A 201 23.65 -7.67 31.32
C ILE A 201 22.25 -7.76 31.95
N ARG A 202 21.20 -7.96 31.14
CA ARG A 202 19.81 -8.08 31.62
C ARG A 202 19.57 -9.28 32.54
N LYS A 203 20.33 -10.36 32.40
CA LYS A 203 20.24 -11.52 33.30
C LYS A 203 20.90 -11.26 34.66
N ARG A 204 21.85 -10.34 34.72
CA ARG A 204 22.68 -10.09 35.89
C ARG A 204 22.24 -8.88 36.70
N ALA A 205 21.64 -7.86 36.08
CA ALA A 205 21.16 -6.66 36.77
C ALA A 205 19.82 -6.16 36.21
N ARG A 206 19.00 -5.54 37.08
CA ARG A 206 17.84 -4.74 36.64
C ARG A 206 18.38 -3.43 36.03
N ALA A 207 18.24 -3.27 34.72
CA ALA A 207 18.77 -2.12 34.00
C ALA A 207 17.65 -1.21 33.46
N PRO A 208 17.42 0.00 34.05
CA PRO A 208 16.52 1.00 33.48
C PRO A 208 17.17 2.38 33.30
N ARG A 209 17.60 2.72 32.07
CA ARG A 209 17.48 4.06 31.42
C ARG A 209 18.00 4.04 29.98
N TYR A 210 19.08 3.31 29.73
CA TYR A 210 19.64 3.10 28.39
C TYR A 210 19.28 1.70 27.91
N SER A 211 18.57 1.58 26.78
CA SER A 211 18.43 0.26 26.15
C SER A 211 19.80 -0.13 25.56
N CYS A 212 20.61 -0.74 26.42
CA CYS A 212 21.91 -1.40 26.27
C CYS A 212 22.53 -1.42 24.87
N VAL A 213 21.83 -1.79 23.81
CA VAL A 213 22.42 -1.86 22.47
C VAL A 213 22.94 -0.51 21.98
N ALA A 214 22.24 0.61 22.21
CA ALA A 214 22.73 1.92 21.78
C ALA A 214 24.00 2.35 22.54
N TYR A 215 24.06 2.06 23.84
CA TYR A 215 25.23 2.33 24.67
C TYR A 215 26.39 1.44 24.27
N LEU A 216 26.16 0.13 24.17
CA LEU A 216 27.16 -0.83 23.74
C LEU A 216 27.65 -0.52 22.31
N GLU A 217 26.76 -0.05 21.43
CA GLU A 217 27.12 0.44 20.10
C GLU A 217 27.99 1.71 20.21
N HIS A 218 27.63 2.66 21.06
CA HIS A 218 28.45 3.86 21.28
C HIS A 218 29.85 3.52 21.80
N LEU A 219 29.97 2.59 22.76
CA LEU A 219 31.26 2.08 23.23
C LEU A 219 32.05 1.46 22.06
N HIS A 220 31.41 0.62 21.27
CA HIS A 220 32.05 0.01 20.11
C HIS A 220 32.55 1.06 19.11
N LEU A 221 31.71 2.04 18.77
CA LEU A 221 32.07 3.17 17.90
C LEU A 221 33.14 4.08 18.50
N CYS A 222 33.27 4.11 19.83
CA CYS A 222 34.30 4.85 20.52
C CYS A 222 35.67 4.16 20.52
N GLY A 223 35.74 2.89 20.11
CA GLY A 223 36.97 2.12 19.93
C GLY A 223 37.08 0.86 20.80
N PHE A 224 36.10 0.58 21.68
CA PHE A 224 36.11 -0.63 22.50
C PHE A 224 35.76 -1.87 21.65
N SER A 225 36.52 -2.95 21.83
CA SER A 225 36.23 -4.19 21.11
C SER A 225 35.00 -4.88 21.69
N LEU A 226 34.25 -5.62 20.86
CA LEU A 226 33.06 -6.33 21.34
C LEU A 226 33.44 -7.47 22.30
N GLU A 227 34.65 -8.02 22.16
CA GLU A 227 35.23 -9.04 23.02
C GLU A 227 35.51 -8.51 24.43
N GLU A 228 36.06 -7.29 24.52
CA GLU A 228 36.29 -6.57 25.79
C GLU A 228 34.96 -6.30 26.50
N ILE A 229 34.00 -5.69 25.79
CA ILE A 229 32.68 -5.37 26.33
C ILE A 229 31.95 -6.65 26.79
N GLU A 230 32.06 -7.75 26.04
CA GLU A 230 31.49 -9.05 26.45
C GLU A 230 32.16 -9.61 27.70
N SER A 231 33.50 -9.55 27.79
CA SER A 231 34.25 -10.03 28.94
C SER A 231 33.82 -9.31 30.22
N ASP A 232 33.69 -7.97 30.15
CA ASP A 232 33.29 -7.15 31.29
C ASP A 232 31.84 -7.42 31.69
N ALA A 233 30.93 -7.58 30.72
CA ALA A 233 29.55 -7.97 30.99
C ALA A 233 29.45 -9.35 31.69
N LYS A 234 30.35 -10.29 31.37
CA LYS A 234 30.43 -11.60 32.06
C LYS A 234 31.03 -11.49 33.46
N GLY A 235 31.99 -10.57 33.66
CA GLY A 235 32.64 -10.29 34.94
C GLY A 235 31.77 -9.53 35.94
N MET A 236 30.71 -8.87 35.46
CA MET A 236 29.79 -8.06 36.26
C MET A 236 29.17 -8.85 37.44
N ARG A 237 29.16 -8.23 38.62
CA ARG A 237 28.53 -8.79 39.83
C ARG A 237 27.00 -8.75 39.73
N MET A 238 26.33 -9.74 40.32
CA MET A 238 24.87 -9.82 40.32
C MET A 238 24.26 -8.59 41.03
N GLY A 239 23.36 -7.90 40.33
CA GLY A 239 22.69 -6.70 40.81
C GLY A 239 23.50 -5.41 40.70
N ASP A 240 24.75 -5.46 40.24
CA ASP A 240 25.67 -4.31 40.25
C ASP A 240 26.04 -3.87 38.82
N LEU A 241 25.12 -3.12 38.19
CA LEU A 241 25.34 -2.55 36.86
C LEU A 241 26.48 -1.52 36.84
N ALA A 242 26.70 -0.82 37.95
CA ALA A 242 27.74 0.19 38.05
C ALA A 242 29.15 -0.41 37.90
N SER A 243 29.36 -1.66 38.33
CA SER A 243 30.62 -2.38 38.10
C SER A 243 30.96 -2.57 36.62
N PHE A 244 29.96 -2.51 35.73
CA PHE A 244 30.14 -2.56 34.29
C PHE A 244 30.21 -1.15 33.67
N GLU A 245 29.30 -0.24 34.02
CA GLU A 245 29.19 1.08 33.35
C GLU A 245 30.32 2.04 33.75
N LYS A 246 30.70 2.08 35.03
CA LYS A 246 31.60 3.10 35.57
C LYS A 246 32.96 3.18 34.86
N PRO A 247 33.67 2.08 34.57
CA PRO A 247 34.95 2.15 33.86
C PRO A 247 34.83 2.79 32.47
N TYR A 248 33.73 2.52 31.76
CA TYR A 248 33.47 3.09 30.44
C TYR A 248 33.05 4.56 30.54
N ASP A 249 32.16 4.90 31.47
CA ASP A 249 31.71 6.28 31.68
C ASP A 249 32.87 7.20 32.08
N ASP A 250 33.73 6.76 33.00
CA ASP A 250 34.94 7.49 33.41
C ASP A 250 35.88 7.74 32.20
N TRP A 251 36.01 6.75 31.31
CA TRP A 251 36.81 6.88 30.08
C TRP A 251 36.17 7.84 29.08
N LEU A 252 34.85 7.73 28.88
CA LEU A 252 34.06 8.57 27.98
C LEU A 252 34.16 10.05 28.38
N GLU A 253 33.97 10.36 29.66
CA GLU A 253 34.12 11.71 30.22
C GLU A 253 35.54 12.25 30.00
N LYS A 254 36.58 11.47 30.32
CA LYS A 254 37.98 11.87 30.16
C LYS A 254 38.34 12.19 28.71
N ASN A 255 37.69 11.55 27.75
CA ASN A 255 37.94 11.72 26.32
C ASN A 255 36.93 12.66 25.64
N GLY A 256 36.04 13.31 26.40
CA GLY A 256 35.05 14.24 25.86
C GLY A 256 34.02 13.59 24.94
N LYS A 257 33.80 12.27 25.06
CA LYS A 257 32.80 11.52 24.30
C LYS A 257 31.57 11.34 25.18
N GLN A 258 30.49 12.06 24.92
CA GLN A 258 29.23 11.89 25.67
C GLN A 258 28.31 10.90 24.95
N PHE A 259 27.62 10.09 25.75
CA PHE A 259 26.55 9.20 25.32
C PHE A 259 25.17 9.81 25.56
#